data_AF-A0A088ESR3-F1
#
_entry.id   AF-A0A088ESR3-F1
#
_cell.length_a   1.000
_cell.length_b   1.000
_cell.length_c   1.000
_cell.angle_alpha   90.00
_cell.angle_beta   90.00
_cell.angle_gamma   90.00
#
_symmetry.space_group_name_H-M   'P 1'
#
loop_
_entity.id
_entity.type
_entity.pdbx_description
1 polymer ?
#
loop_
_entity_poly.entity_id
_entity_poly.type
_entity_poly.pdbx_seq_one_letter_code
_entity_poly.pdbx_strand_id
1 'polypeptide(L)'
;MKKILLTLVMFISTSVIFHSKAQTQKIDNCDFFDTVVNNHNQLFQLSCIPSAVEMVLKYYEVVDFDFYDLQNEWKNKTDGSFRNFDNKELYGITFSQKFVLPRDANFPIDSLFQTIENELKSGKKVIISLPEDTGWHMFVICNQTPDGEFVSYSKLGSHTLILRNTKEIVKKSNGTEIMTYSTPARLSRGGK
;
A
#
# COMPACT_ATOMS: atom_id res chain seq x y z
N MET A 1 -15.78 82.36 -0.75
CA MET A 1 -16.73 81.26 -1.04
C MET A 1 -16.05 80.30 -2.03
N LYS A 2 -15.48 79.19 -1.56
CA LYS A 2 -14.81 78.18 -2.39
C LYS A 2 -15.80 77.04 -2.68
N LYS A 3 -16.12 76.81 -3.96
CA LYS A 3 -16.88 75.64 -4.40
C LYS A 3 -15.90 74.49 -4.60
N ILE A 4 -16.05 73.41 -3.82
CA ILE A 4 -15.25 72.19 -3.97
C ILE A 4 -16.01 71.29 -4.96
N LEU A 5 -15.39 71.03 -6.10
CA LEU A 5 -15.87 70.06 -7.09
C LEU A 5 -15.33 68.68 -6.68
N LEU A 6 -16.22 67.74 -6.44
CA LEU A 6 -15.91 66.38 -6.00
C LEU A 6 -15.87 65.48 -7.24
N THR A 7 -14.67 65.10 -7.69
CA THR A 7 -14.48 64.22 -8.85
C THR A 7 -14.55 62.76 -8.39
N LEU A 8 -15.58 62.05 -8.82
CA LEU A 8 -15.77 60.62 -8.59
C LEU A 8 -14.84 59.83 -9.51
N VAL A 9 -13.76 59.25 -8.98
CA VAL A 9 -12.88 58.34 -9.73
C VAL A 9 -13.43 56.92 -9.56
N MET A 10 -14.05 56.38 -10.61
CA MET A 10 -14.39 54.96 -10.70
C MET A 10 -13.10 54.15 -10.90
N PHE A 11 -12.67 53.43 -9.87
CA PHE A 11 -11.68 52.36 -10.00
C PHE A 11 -12.37 51.15 -10.63
N ILE A 12 -12.07 50.89 -11.90
CA ILE A 12 -12.42 49.62 -12.55
C ILE A 12 -11.43 48.58 -12.04
N SER A 13 -11.82 47.79 -11.05
CA SER A 13 -11.02 46.65 -10.60
C SER A 13 -11.03 45.58 -11.69
N THR A 14 -9.96 45.50 -12.48
CA THR A 14 -9.73 44.36 -13.36
C THR A 14 -9.50 43.13 -12.49
N SER A 15 -10.50 42.27 -12.39
CA SER A 15 -10.40 40.95 -11.78
C SER A 15 -9.34 40.17 -12.55
N VAL A 16 -8.13 40.11 -12.02
CA VAL A 16 -7.11 39.17 -12.50
C VAL A 16 -7.64 37.79 -12.14
N ILE A 17 -8.25 37.12 -13.10
CA ILE A 17 -8.64 35.71 -12.98
C ILE A 17 -7.34 34.91 -12.93
N PHE A 18 -6.83 34.68 -11.72
CA PHE A 18 -5.88 33.61 -11.48
C PHE A 18 -6.58 32.31 -11.83
N HIS A 19 -6.41 31.84 -13.07
CA HIS A 19 -6.54 30.42 -13.36
C HIS A 19 -5.45 29.74 -12.55
N SER A 20 -5.79 29.29 -11.35
CA SER A 20 -5.05 28.24 -10.68
C SER A 20 -5.03 27.08 -11.66
N LYS A 21 -3.90 26.89 -12.36
CA LYS A 21 -3.60 25.60 -12.95
C LYS A 21 -3.59 24.66 -11.76
N ALA A 22 -4.66 23.90 -11.56
CA ALA A 22 -4.61 22.72 -10.73
C ALA A 22 -3.39 21.96 -11.23
N GLN A 23 -2.31 22.00 -10.45
CA GLN A 23 -1.18 21.12 -10.66
C GLN A 23 -1.82 19.74 -10.63
N THR A 24 -1.84 19.05 -11.77
CA THR A 24 -1.86 17.60 -11.77
C THR A 24 -0.62 17.19 -11.00
N GLN A 25 -0.77 17.13 -9.69
CA GLN A 25 0.19 16.55 -8.78
C GLN A 25 0.43 15.15 -9.33
N LYS A 26 1.70 14.81 -9.57
CA LYS A 26 2.08 13.44 -9.91
C LYS A 26 1.43 12.61 -8.81
N ILE A 27 0.40 11.81 -9.13
CA ILE A 27 -0.28 10.98 -8.14
C ILE A 27 0.84 10.15 -7.52
N ASP A 28 1.15 10.41 -6.25
CA ASP A 28 2.22 9.65 -5.63
C ASP A 28 1.78 8.19 -5.63
N ASN A 29 2.69 7.27 -5.89
CA ASN A 29 2.38 5.84 -5.94
C ASN A 29 1.81 5.32 -4.59
N CYS A 30 1.88 6.12 -3.52
CA CYS A 30 1.18 5.89 -2.26
C CYS A 30 -0.30 6.31 -2.33
N ASP A 31 -0.61 7.45 -2.94
CA ASP A 31 -1.97 8.01 -3.03
C ASP A 31 -2.95 7.06 -3.74
N PHE A 32 -2.49 6.38 -4.81
CA PHE A 32 -3.33 5.39 -5.47
C PHE A 32 -3.52 4.13 -4.60
N PHE A 33 -2.50 3.71 -3.85
CA PHE A 33 -2.65 2.58 -2.94
C PHE A 33 -3.62 2.89 -1.80
N ASP A 34 -3.62 4.11 -1.29
CA ASP A 34 -4.62 4.55 -0.30
C ASP A 34 -6.04 4.45 -0.88
N THR A 35 -6.22 4.78 -2.17
CA THR A 35 -7.50 4.57 -2.88
C THR A 35 -7.88 3.08 -2.93
N VAL A 36 -6.93 2.19 -3.22
CA VAL A 36 -7.15 0.74 -3.16
C VAL A 36 -7.61 0.31 -1.78
N VAL A 37 -6.90 0.69 -0.73
CA VAL A 37 -7.22 0.30 0.66
C VAL A 37 -8.60 0.81 1.08
N ASN A 38 -8.96 2.05 0.70
CA ASN A 38 -10.25 2.65 1.01
C ASN A 38 -11.44 1.97 0.32
N ASN A 39 -11.20 1.34 -0.84
CA ASN A 39 -12.22 0.61 -1.60
C ASN A 39 -12.12 -0.93 -1.44
N HIS A 40 -11.25 -1.42 -0.56
CA HIS A 40 -11.04 -2.84 -0.31
C HIS A 40 -11.64 -3.28 1.04
N ASN A 41 -12.16 -4.51 1.09
CA ASN A 41 -12.63 -5.18 2.30
C ASN A 41 -11.98 -6.56 2.44
N GLN A 42 -11.73 -6.98 3.67
CA GLN A 42 -11.52 -8.39 3.94
C GLN A 42 -12.88 -9.07 4.12
N LEU A 43 -13.26 -9.99 3.23
CA LEU A 43 -14.60 -10.59 3.23
C LEU A 43 -14.79 -11.69 4.28
N PHE A 44 -13.74 -12.44 4.61
CA PHE A 44 -13.81 -13.55 5.55
C PHE A 44 -12.76 -13.39 6.65
N GLN A 45 -13.01 -13.96 7.83
CA GLN A 45 -12.12 -13.78 8.97
C GLN A 45 -10.72 -14.32 8.69
N LEU A 46 -10.61 -15.42 7.93
CA LEU A 46 -9.33 -16.07 7.61
C LEU A 46 -8.84 -15.82 6.18
N SER A 47 -9.36 -14.79 5.50
CA SER A 47 -8.95 -14.40 4.14
C SER A 47 -7.90 -13.29 4.09
N CYS A 48 -7.15 -13.05 5.17
CA CYS A 48 -6.14 -11.99 5.22
C CYS A 48 -5.02 -12.13 4.16
N ILE A 49 -4.62 -13.37 3.85
CA ILE A 49 -3.63 -13.66 2.80
C ILE A 49 -4.14 -13.27 1.41
N PRO A 50 -5.27 -13.83 0.89
CA PRO A 50 -5.79 -13.42 -0.40
C PRO A 50 -6.22 -11.95 -0.44
N SER A 51 -6.70 -11.38 0.68
CA SER A 51 -7.00 -9.94 0.80
C SER A 51 -5.78 -9.07 0.47
N ALA A 52 -4.61 -9.37 1.07
CA ALA A 52 -3.38 -8.66 0.76
C ALA A 52 -2.92 -8.83 -0.69
N VAL A 53 -3.08 -10.03 -1.27
CA VAL A 53 -2.78 -10.31 -2.68
C VAL A 53 -3.69 -9.48 -3.60
N GLU A 54 -4.99 -9.47 -3.34
CA GLU A 54 -5.97 -8.70 -4.12
C GLU A 54 -5.71 -7.19 -4.04
N MET A 55 -5.29 -6.66 -2.89
CA MET A 55 -4.85 -5.26 -2.80
C MET A 55 -3.69 -4.96 -3.75
N VAL A 56 -2.73 -5.88 -3.89
CA VAL A 56 -1.64 -5.73 -4.88
C VAL A 56 -2.17 -5.81 -6.31
N LEU A 57 -3.07 -6.75 -6.62
CA LEU A 57 -3.65 -6.86 -7.97
C LEU A 57 -4.42 -5.59 -8.35
N LYS A 58 -5.24 -5.06 -7.44
CA LYS A 58 -5.97 -3.79 -7.60
C LYS A 58 -5.01 -2.61 -7.76
N TYR A 59 -3.91 -2.61 -7.00
CA TYR A 59 -2.85 -1.60 -7.15
C TYR A 59 -2.22 -1.58 -8.53
N TYR A 60 -2.17 -2.71 -9.24
CA TYR A 60 -1.68 -2.73 -10.63
C TYR A 60 -2.79 -2.56 -11.67
N GLU A 61 -4.03 -2.34 -11.25
CA GLU A 61 -5.19 -2.18 -12.13
C GLU A 61 -5.36 -3.36 -13.09
N VAL A 62 -4.94 -4.56 -12.67
CA VAL A 62 -5.13 -5.80 -13.43
C VAL A 62 -6.42 -6.53 -13.07
N VAL A 63 -7.12 -6.03 -12.04
CA VAL A 63 -8.46 -6.40 -11.60
C VAL A 63 -9.19 -5.17 -11.06
N ASP A 64 -10.52 -5.21 -11.05
CA ASP A 64 -11.37 -4.11 -10.55
C ASP A 64 -11.43 -4.03 -9.02
N PHE A 65 -11.93 -2.91 -8.48
CA PHE A 65 -12.05 -2.71 -7.03
C PHE A 65 -13.01 -3.70 -6.34
N ASP A 66 -14.01 -4.22 -7.07
CA ASP A 66 -14.96 -5.22 -6.60
C ASP A 66 -14.47 -6.66 -6.79
N PHE A 67 -13.25 -6.85 -7.30
CA PHE A 67 -12.63 -8.18 -7.40
C PHE A 67 -12.38 -8.77 -6.01
N TYR A 68 -13.00 -9.92 -5.74
CA TYR A 68 -12.87 -10.65 -4.48
C TYR A 68 -12.76 -12.17 -4.70
N ASP A 69 -12.42 -12.61 -5.91
CA ASP A 69 -12.48 -14.02 -6.28
C ASP A 69 -11.51 -14.87 -5.46
N LEU A 70 -10.33 -14.35 -5.12
CA LEU A 70 -9.35 -15.08 -4.31
C LEU A 70 -9.87 -15.25 -2.88
N GLN A 71 -10.48 -14.20 -2.30
CA GLN A 71 -11.12 -14.31 -1.00
C GLN A 71 -12.33 -15.24 -1.02
N ASN A 72 -13.15 -15.20 -2.08
CA ASN A 72 -14.33 -16.06 -2.24
C ASN A 72 -13.99 -17.53 -2.45
N GLU A 73 -12.89 -17.84 -3.14
CA GLU A 73 -12.34 -19.19 -3.27
C GLU A 73 -11.79 -19.68 -1.92
N TRP A 74 -11.08 -18.80 -1.20
CA TRP A 74 -10.43 -19.13 0.07
C TRP A 74 -11.39 -19.30 1.24
N LYS A 75 -12.39 -18.41 1.34
CA LYS A 75 -13.34 -18.32 2.46
C LYS A 75 -12.63 -18.26 3.81
N ASN A 76 -12.95 -19.18 4.72
CA ASN A 76 -12.34 -19.32 6.04
C ASN A 76 -11.36 -20.52 6.10
N LYS A 77 -10.54 -20.71 5.06
CA LYS A 77 -9.50 -21.75 5.08
C LYS A 77 -8.49 -21.48 6.21
N THR A 78 -8.26 -22.48 7.07
CA THR A 78 -7.45 -22.37 8.30
C THR A 78 -6.00 -22.84 8.14
N ASP A 79 -5.72 -23.69 7.16
CA ASP A 79 -4.39 -24.28 6.88
C ASP A 79 -3.62 -23.50 5.80
N GLY A 80 -4.03 -22.27 5.52
CA GLY A 80 -3.43 -21.45 4.47
C GLY A 80 -2.15 -20.72 4.89
N SER A 81 -1.28 -20.47 3.93
CA SER A 81 0.00 -19.75 4.11
C SER A 81 0.45 -19.06 2.81
N PHE A 82 1.53 -18.28 2.85
CA PHE A 82 2.11 -17.69 1.63
C PHE A 82 2.52 -18.73 0.58
N ARG A 83 2.77 -19.99 0.95
CA ARG A 83 2.99 -21.09 -0.01
C ARG A 83 1.84 -21.27 -1.00
N ASN A 84 0.61 -20.90 -0.62
CA ASN A 84 -0.52 -20.99 -1.54
C ASN A 84 -0.41 -20.00 -2.72
N PHE A 85 0.45 -18.99 -2.62
CA PHE A 85 0.70 -17.96 -3.64
C PHE A 85 2.15 -17.96 -4.14
N ASP A 86 3.06 -18.70 -3.50
CA ASP A 86 4.47 -18.75 -3.90
C ASP A 86 4.64 -19.31 -5.32
N ASN A 87 5.36 -18.56 -6.16
CA ASN A 87 5.59 -18.80 -7.58
C ASN A 87 4.31 -18.89 -8.43
N LYS A 88 3.17 -18.41 -7.93
CA LYS A 88 1.95 -18.31 -8.73
C LYS A 88 1.90 -17.01 -9.50
N GLU A 89 1.59 -17.13 -10.79
CA GLU A 89 1.21 -16.00 -11.63
C GLU A 89 -0.30 -15.76 -11.53
N LEU A 90 -0.68 -14.55 -11.16
CA LEU A 90 -2.06 -14.08 -11.11
C LEU A 90 -2.16 -12.79 -11.91
N TYR A 91 -2.96 -12.80 -12.97
CA TYR A 91 -3.17 -11.64 -13.84
C TYR A 91 -1.87 -11.01 -14.35
N GLY A 92 -0.87 -11.85 -14.67
CA GLY A 92 0.45 -11.41 -15.13
C GLY A 92 1.40 -10.94 -14.03
N ILE A 93 1.06 -11.09 -12.75
CA ILE A 93 1.94 -10.77 -11.61
C ILE A 93 2.35 -12.09 -10.94
N THR A 94 3.65 -12.35 -10.82
CA THR A 94 4.15 -13.56 -10.15
C THR A 94 4.55 -13.23 -8.73
N PHE A 95 3.93 -13.90 -7.75
CA PHE A 95 4.24 -13.72 -6.33
C PHE A 95 5.35 -14.68 -5.88
N SER A 96 6.18 -14.24 -4.94
CA SER A 96 7.29 -15.02 -4.39
C SER A 96 7.40 -14.80 -2.89
N GLN A 97 7.29 -15.87 -2.13
CA GLN A 97 7.54 -15.92 -0.70
C GLN A 97 9.05 -15.79 -0.46
N LYS A 98 9.42 -15.02 0.58
CA LYS A 98 10.81 -14.83 1.01
C LYS A 98 10.90 -14.99 2.52
N PHE A 99 12.11 -15.26 3.00
CA PHE A 99 12.45 -15.39 4.41
C PHE A 99 11.68 -16.50 5.15
N VAL A 100 11.46 -17.64 4.49
CA VAL A 100 10.93 -18.88 5.10
C VAL A 100 11.98 -19.49 6.01
N LEU A 101 12.16 -18.88 7.19
CA LEU A 101 13.22 -19.18 8.15
C LEU A 101 12.63 -19.23 9.57
N PRO A 102 13.24 -19.99 10.50
CA PRO A 102 12.86 -19.96 11.91
C PRO A 102 12.96 -18.53 12.49
N ARG A 103 11.95 -18.12 13.26
CA ARG A 103 11.91 -16.83 13.94
C ARG A 103 12.68 -16.90 15.26
N ASP A 104 14.00 -16.80 15.17
CA ASP A 104 14.91 -16.87 16.31
C ASP A 104 15.99 -15.77 16.25
N ALA A 105 16.92 -15.79 17.20
CA ALA A 105 17.96 -14.77 17.33
C ALA A 105 18.91 -14.68 16.12
N ASN A 106 18.93 -15.69 15.24
CA ASN A 106 19.74 -15.72 14.02
C ASN A 106 18.96 -15.25 12.79
N PHE A 107 17.69 -14.86 12.94
CA PHE A 107 16.89 -14.38 11.82
C PHE A 107 17.54 -13.13 11.18
N PRO A 108 17.70 -13.07 9.85
CA PRO A 108 18.45 -12.00 9.18
C PRO A 108 17.59 -10.73 9.00
N ILE A 109 17.28 -10.05 10.10
CA ILE A 109 16.39 -8.87 10.14
C ILE A 109 16.86 -7.76 9.19
N ASP A 110 18.16 -7.46 9.19
CA ASP A 110 18.69 -6.38 8.33
C ASP A 110 18.53 -6.71 6.85
N SER A 111 18.70 -7.98 6.46
CA SER A 111 18.48 -8.42 5.07
C SER A 111 17.00 -8.35 4.69
N LEU A 112 16.10 -8.69 5.62
CA LEU A 112 14.66 -8.55 5.45
C LEU A 112 14.28 -7.09 5.19
N PHE A 113 14.74 -6.16 6.03
CA PHE A 113 14.45 -4.73 5.86
C PHE A 113 15.06 -4.18 4.58
N GLN A 114 16.31 -4.53 4.25
CA GLN A 114 16.94 -4.11 3.01
C GLN A 114 16.17 -4.60 1.78
N THR A 115 15.63 -5.82 1.83
CA THR A 115 14.80 -6.38 0.76
C THR A 115 13.52 -5.55 0.58
N ILE A 116 12.82 -5.25 1.68
CA ILE A 116 11.60 -4.42 1.65
C ILE A 116 11.91 -3.03 1.08
N GLU A 117 12.98 -2.39 1.55
CA GLU A 117 13.38 -1.07 1.09
C GLU A 117 13.70 -1.04 -0.41
N ASN A 118 14.33 -2.09 -0.93
CA ASN A 118 14.63 -2.19 -2.37
C ASN A 118 13.35 -2.32 -3.20
N GLU A 119 12.38 -3.12 -2.76
CA GLU A 119 11.08 -3.22 -3.44
C GLU A 119 10.35 -1.86 -3.40
N LEU A 120 10.31 -1.19 -2.24
CA LEU A 120 9.70 0.14 -2.11
C LEU A 120 10.36 1.20 -3.01
N LYS A 121 11.71 1.24 -3.06
CA LYS A 121 12.47 2.13 -3.95
C LYS A 121 12.17 1.88 -5.43
N SER A 122 11.82 0.65 -5.79
CA SER A 122 11.38 0.30 -7.15
C SER A 122 9.92 0.64 -7.45
N GLY A 123 9.23 1.30 -6.50
CA GLY A 123 7.82 1.68 -6.61
C GLY A 123 6.84 0.54 -6.35
N LYS A 124 7.32 -0.60 -5.86
CA LYS A 124 6.47 -1.75 -5.51
C LYS A 124 6.02 -1.69 -4.05
N LYS A 125 5.18 -2.65 -3.68
CA LYS A 125 4.64 -2.90 -2.35
C LYS A 125 5.11 -4.26 -1.87
N VAL A 126 5.09 -4.50 -0.57
CA VAL A 126 5.49 -5.80 0.01
C VAL A 126 4.40 -6.30 0.93
N ILE A 127 3.97 -7.55 0.76
CA ILE A 127 3.05 -8.18 1.70
C ILE A 127 3.89 -8.76 2.84
N ILE A 128 3.51 -8.51 4.08
CA ILE A 128 4.23 -8.94 5.28
C ILE A 128 3.27 -9.62 6.25
N SER A 129 3.72 -10.73 6.84
CA SER A 129 3.04 -11.39 7.94
C SER A 129 3.46 -10.72 9.26
N LEU A 130 2.54 -10.28 10.10
CA LEU A 130 2.87 -9.67 11.40
C LEU A 130 2.07 -10.35 12.52
N PRO A 131 2.64 -10.47 13.73
CA PRO A 131 1.89 -11.01 14.87
C PRO A 131 0.76 -10.06 15.27
N GLU A 132 -0.38 -10.64 15.60
CA GLU A 132 -1.52 -10.00 16.26
C GLU A 132 -1.93 -10.82 17.49
N ASP A 133 -2.82 -10.28 18.33
CA ASP A 133 -3.27 -10.91 19.59
C ASP A 133 -3.70 -12.37 19.44
N THR A 134 -4.27 -12.73 18.27
CA THR A 134 -4.80 -14.07 18.00
C THR A 134 -4.14 -14.77 16.81
N GLY A 135 -2.85 -14.49 16.57
CA GLY A 135 -2.04 -15.23 15.60
C GLY A 135 -1.24 -14.31 14.69
N TRP A 136 -1.39 -14.50 13.38
CA TRP A 136 -0.67 -13.76 12.37
C TRP A 136 -1.65 -13.13 11.38
N HIS A 137 -1.41 -11.87 11.05
CA HIS A 137 -2.22 -11.12 10.11
C HIS A 137 -1.36 -10.52 8.99
N MET A 138 -1.95 -10.35 7.82
CA MET A 138 -1.21 -9.89 6.64
C MET A 138 -1.40 -8.40 6.44
N PHE A 139 -0.30 -7.70 6.25
CA PHE A 139 -0.28 -6.28 5.93
C PHE A 139 0.42 -6.05 4.58
N VAL A 140 0.15 -4.93 3.94
CA VAL A 140 0.85 -4.45 2.76
C VAL A 140 1.66 -3.21 3.13
N ILE A 141 2.98 -3.35 3.08
CA ILE A 141 3.92 -2.25 3.24
C ILE A 141 3.87 -1.40 1.97
N CYS A 142 3.55 -0.11 2.14
CA CYS A 142 3.29 0.78 1.02
C CYS A 142 4.30 1.92 0.88
N ASN A 143 4.93 2.31 1.98
CA ASN A 143 5.81 3.47 2.05
C ASN A 143 6.77 3.35 3.24
N GLN A 144 7.78 4.21 3.21
CA GLN A 144 8.75 4.40 4.29
C GLN A 144 8.68 5.87 4.76
N THR A 145 8.62 6.08 6.06
CA THR A 145 8.64 7.42 6.67
C THR A 145 10.05 8.04 6.57
N PRO A 146 10.21 9.37 6.74
CA PRO A 146 11.52 10.02 6.68
C PRO A 146 12.55 9.49 7.70
N ASP A 147 12.10 8.99 8.84
CA ASP A 147 12.92 8.34 9.87
C ASP A 147 13.19 6.84 9.60
N GLY A 148 12.68 6.33 8.47
CA GLY A 148 13.01 5.00 7.96
C GLY A 148 12.09 3.88 8.43
N GLU A 149 10.98 4.17 9.11
CA GLU A 149 9.97 3.19 9.52
C GLU A 149 9.01 2.84 8.38
N PHE A 150 8.45 1.64 8.37
CA PHE A 150 7.51 1.22 7.32
C PHE A 150 6.06 1.50 7.71
N VAL A 151 5.32 2.07 6.75
CA VAL A 151 3.87 2.25 6.84
C VAL A 151 3.18 1.07 6.16
N SER A 152 2.36 0.36 6.94
CA SER A 152 1.72 -0.88 6.52
C SER A 152 0.21 -0.81 6.69
N TYR A 153 -0.54 -1.25 5.68
CA TYR A 153 -1.99 -1.27 5.67
C TYR A 153 -2.54 -2.69 5.71
N SER A 154 -3.67 -2.89 6.37
CA SER A 154 -4.48 -4.10 6.25
C SER A 154 -5.96 -3.79 6.39
N LYS A 155 -6.81 -4.80 6.22
CA LYS A 155 -8.26 -4.73 6.40
C LYS A 155 -8.72 -5.76 7.42
N LEU A 156 -9.67 -5.36 8.25
CA LEU A 156 -10.49 -6.24 9.08
C LEU A 156 -11.96 -5.93 8.76
N GLY A 157 -12.59 -6.76 7.92
CA GLY A 157 -13.84 -6.35 7.28
C GLY A 157 -13.60 -5.10 6.42
N SER A 158 -14.42 -4.08 6.67
CA SER A 158 -14.25 -2.74 6.06
C SER A 158 -13.35 -1.81 6.85
N HIS A 159 -12.91 -2.19 8.06
CA HIS A 159 -12.04 -1.34 8.87
C HIS A 159 -10.60 -1.39 8.35
N THR A 160 -9.99 -0.22 8.18
CA THR A 160 -8.59 -0.10 7.75
C THR A 160 -7.67 -0.10 8.96
N LEU A 161 -6.73 -1.04 8.98
CA LEU A 161 -5.65 -1.11 9.97
C LEU A 161 -4.41 -0.41 9.39
N ILE A 162 -3.77 0.44 10.19
CA ILE A 162 -2.58 1.20 9.79
C ILE A 162 -1.51 1.01 10.87
N LEU A 163 -0.37 0.47 10.47
CA LEU A 163 0.82 0.34 11.33
C LEU A 163 1.90 1.31 10.86
N ARG A 164 2.51 2.00 11.83
CA ARG A 164 3.61 2.96 11.62
C ARG A 164 4.83 2.62 12.49
N ASN A 165 4.94 1.36 12.91
CA ASN A 165 6.03 0.81 13.73
C ASN A 165 6.35 -0.63 13.31
N THR A 166 6.24 -0.93 12.01
CA THR A 166 6.37 -2.28 11.46
C THR A 166 7.74 -2.91 11.76
N LYS A 167 8.84 -2.16 11.63
CA LYS A 167 10.19 -2.64 11.93
C LYS A 167 10.33 -3.01 13.40
N GLU A 168 9.72 -2.24 14.30
CA GLU A 168 9.69 -2.55 15.73
C GLU A 168 8.99 -3.90 15.99
N ILE A 169 7.83 -4.12 15.38
CA ILE A 169 7.07 -5.37 15.51
C ILE A 169 7.90 -6.56 15.02
N VAL A 170 8.53 -6.45 13.86
CA VAL A 170 9.39 -7.52 13.30
C VAL A 170 10.59 -7.83 14.19
N LYS A 171 11.20 -6.80 14.79
CA LYS A 171 12.30 -6.99 15.75
C LYS A 171 11.83 -7.73 16.99
N LYS A 172 10.67 -7.36 17.55
CA LYS A 172 10.08 -8.02 18.72
C LYS A 172 9.66 -9.47 18.45
N SER A 173 9.31 -9.80 17.21
CA SER A 173 8.93 -11.16 16.81
C SER A 173 10.10 -12.05 16.38
N ASN A 174 11.35 -11.56 16.47
CA ASN A 174 12.55 -12.23 15.95
C ASN A 174 12.40 -12.65 14.48
N GLY A 175 11.81 -11.78 13.66
CA GLY A 175 11.65 -11.99 12.23
C GLY A 175 10.23 -12.33 11.78
N THR A 176 10.09 -12.40 10.46
CA THR A 176 8.84 -12.75 9.78
C THR A 176 9.06 -13.12 8.32
N GLU A 177 8.03 -13.61 7.66
CA GLU A 177 8.02 -13.87 6.23
C GLU A 177 7.38 -12.69 5.48
N ILE A 178 7.80 -12.51 4.24
CA ILE A 178 7.21 -11.55 3.32
C ILE A 178 6.88 -12.23 2.00
N MET A 179 6.02 -11.58 1.24
CA MET A 179 5.72 -11.92 -0.14
C MET A 179 5.98 -10.70 -1.01
N THR A 180 6.87 -10.91 -1.98
CA THR A 180 7.27 -9.97 -3.02
C THR A 180 6.66 -10.41 -4.34
N TYR A 181 6.79 -9.61 -5.40
CA TYR A 181 6.30 -10.00 -6.70
C TYR A 181 7.10 -9.38 -7.85
N SER A 182 7.06 -10.06 -8.99
CA SER A 182 7.54 -9.54 -10.26
C SER A 182 6.36 -9.15 -11.15
N THR A 183 6.56 -8.09 -11.92
CA THR A 183 5.61 -7.63 -12.91
C THR A 183 6.29 -7.58 -14.28
N PRO A 184 5.55 -7.82 -15.37
CA PRO A 184 6.06 -7.58 -16.71
C PRO A 184 6.35 -6.09 -16.89
N ALA A 185 7.31 -5.77 -17.76
CA ALA A 185 7.75 -4.39 -18.00
C ALA A 185 6.60 -3.42 -18.31
N ARG A 186 5.51 -3.89 -18.94
CA ARG A 186 4.32 -3.07 -19.25
C ARG A 186 3.53 -2.60 -18.03
N LEU A 187 3.70 -3.23 -16.87
CA LEU A 187 2.99 -2.90 -15.62
C LEU A 187 3.88 -2.13 -14.63
N SER A 188 5.11 -1.75 -14.99
CA SER A 188 6.00 -1.04 -14.06
C SER A 188 5.50 0.37 -13.76
N ARG A 189 5.03 0.62 -12.53
CA ARG A 189 4.66 1.98 -12.04
C ARG A 189 5.87 2.81 -11.58
N GLY A 190 7.09 2.25 -11.67
CA GLY A 190 8.34 2.83 -11.17
C GLY A 190 9.24 3.51 -12.22
N GLY A 191 8.77 3.78 -13.43
CA GLY A 191 9.62 4.35 -14.48
C GLY A 191 8.88 5.09 -15.59
N LYS A 192 8.61 6.38 -15.36
CA LYS A 192 8.68 7.48 -16.34
C LYS A 192 9.01 8.80 -15.62
#